data_AF-A0A6C0UFV8-F1
#
_entry.id   AF-A0A6C0UFV8-F1
#
_cell.length_a   1.000
_cell.length_b   1.000
_cell.length_c   1.000
_cell.angle_alpha   90.00
_cell.angle_beta   90.00
_cell.angle_gamma   90.00
#
_symmetry.space_group_name_H-M   'P 1'
#
loop_
_entity.id
_entity.type
_entity.pdbx_description
1 polymer ?
#
loop_
_entity_poly.entity_id
_entity_poly.type
_entity_poly.pdbx_seq_one_letter_code
_entity_poly.pdbx_strand_id
1 'polypeptide(L)'
;MEAVITGETDELIGVNLRDNNGVEHVLDVRKEDGKITAHDQDAYPYQAAKQSSNEAAHLEQTHAYAKYYVQHERGYPTLEPRLTPEWIAHALGAVFALDSDDFTEYFGEYAHQYHSSLRPNIDPIVEVLEDAGGGIVFRADVFLGLDFQDYLDNPEEMDPLTHVEGITDDYDLVTALREMVTERLEAGTGPIEEVSAVDVLYQTKGFGGTVEEKTVGERTHTQNRPADAQLQMTPPQTTLEQDLSTEIIQGLVLHHLTCQVRDAYLRLGIEPPEPFRILGQGLYEQTIRYQHTDVYEPYHLTDAEIAGYRQPGFNTGAIESGALSGLSEAKTLRGLIKRVLFGR
;
A
#
# COMPACT_ATOMS: atom_id res chain seq x y z
N MET A 1 -4.08 0.24 20.26
CA MET A 1 -2.87 -0.53 20.59
C MET A 1 -1.99 0.34 21.46
N GLU A 2 -1.42 -0.20 22.53
CA GLU A 2 -0.43 0.47 23.38
C GLU A 2 0.67 -0.53 23.72
N ALA A 3 1.94 -0.17 23.65
CA ALA A 3 3.06 -1.07 23.95
C ALA A 3 4.15 -0.42 24.79
N VAL A 4 4.94 -1.27 25.43
CA VAL A 4 6.20 -0.93 26.11
C VAL A 4 7.24 -2.02 25.85
N ILE A 5 8.50 -1.61 25.72
CA ILE A 5 9.63 -2.55 25.68
C ILE A 5 9.91 -3.03 27.12
N THR A 6 9.90 -4.34 27.33
CA THR A 6 10.10 -4.96 28.65
C THR A 6 11.52 -5.46 28.88
N GLY A 7 12.28 -5.68 27.81
CA GLY A 7 13.67 -6.13 27.88
C GLY A 7 14.31 -6.20 26.51
N GLU A 8 15.64 -6.23 26.50
CA GLU A 8 16.45 -6.33 25.29
C GLU A 8 17.65 -7.25 25.57
N THR A 9 17.84 -8.23 24.70
CA THR A 9 19.01 -9.11 24.67
C THR A 9 19.82 -8.83 23.41
N ASP A 10 20.88 -9.60 23.14
CA ASP A 10 21.63 -9.46 21.89
C ASP A 10 20.77 -9.79 20.65
N GLU A 11 19.80 -10.71 20.77
CA GLU A 11 19.02 -11.23 19.63
C GLU A 11 17.54 -10.81 19.63
N LEU A 12 16.96 -10.55 20.81
CA LEU A 12 15.51 -10.38 20.98
C LEU A 12 15.15 -9.09 21.72
N ILE A 13 13.98 -8.54 21.40
CA ILE A 13 13.30 -7.47 22.13
C ILE A 13 12.01 -8.02 22.72
N GLY A 14 11.85 -7.91 24.03
CA GLY A 14 10.61 -8.20 24.72
C GLY A 14 9.65 -7.02 24.62
N VAL A 15 8.40 -7.28 24.23
CA VAL A 15 7.34 -6.28 24.10
C VAL A 15 6.15 -6.74 24.93
N ASN A 16 5.62 -5.85 25.77
CA ASN A 16 4.30 -6.02 26.37
C ASN A 16 3.36 -4.99 25.73
N LEU A 17 2.25 -5.46 25.15
CA LEU A 17 1.27 -4.60 24.51
C LEU A 17 -0.16 -4.95 24.91
N ARG A 18 -1.03 -3.97 24.81
CA ARG A 18 -2.49 -4.12 24.92
C ARG A 18 -3.14 -3.95 23.56
N ASP A 19 -3.92 -4.95 23.16
CA ASP A 19 -4.67 -4.89 21.92
C ASP A 19 -5.88 -3.93 22.01
N ASN A 20 -6.59 -3.74 20.90
CA ASN A 20 -7.76 -2.87 20.86
C ASN A 20 -8.97 -3.39 21.66
N ASN A 21 -8.94 -4.65 22.09
CA ASN A 21 -9.91 -5.25 23.01
C ASN A 21 -9.43 -5.16 24.48
N GLY A 22 -8.26 -4.56 24.73
CA GLY A 22 -7.66 -4.44 26.05
C GLY A 22 -6.98 -5.71 26.57
N VAL A 23 -6.78 -6.71 25.71
CA VAL A 23 -6.06 -7.95 26.03
C VAL A 23 -4.57 -7.66 26.10
N GLU A 24 -3.93 -8.14 27.15
CA GLU A 24 -2.48 -8.07 27.33
C GLU A 24 -1.77 -9.19 26.56
N HIS A 25 -0.70 -8.83 25.88
CA HIS A 25 0.16 -9.74 25.13
C HIS A 25 1.62 -9.48 25.47
N VAL A 26 2.35 -10.55 25.74
CA VAL A 26 3.81 -10.49 25.93
C VAL A 26 4.46 -11.25 24.78
N LEU A 27 5.31 -10.57 24.02
CA LEU A 27 5.96 -11.11 22.83
C LEU A 27 7.47 -10.93 22.90
N ASP A 28 8.19 -11.89 22.34
CA ASP A 28 9.61 -11.72 21.99
C ASP A 28 9.72 -11.55 20.48
N VAL A 29 10.31 -10.43 20.06
CA VAL A 29 10.54 -10.05 18.66
C VAL A 29 12.03 -10.17 18.37
N ARG A 30 12.38 -10.93 17.35
CA ARG A 30 13.78 -11.05 16.91
C ARG A 30 14.23 -9.82 16.12
N LYS A 31 15.41 -9.28 16.47
CA LYS A 31 15.93 -8.04 15.88
C LYS A 31 16.22 -8.13 14.39
N GLU A 32 16.69 -9.29 13.91
CA GLU A 32 17.20 -9.46 12.53
C GLU A 32 16.10 -9.41 11.47
N ASP A 33 14.87 -9.83 11.80
CA ASP A 33 13.80 -10.03 10.81
C ASP A 33 12.38 -9.90 11.40
N GLY A 34 12.26 -9.51 12.66
CA GLY A 34 10.99 -9.33 13.34
C GLY A 34 10.22 -10.61 13.61
N LYS A 35 10.83 -11.79 13.47
CA LYS A 35 10.14 -13.04 13.79
C LYS A 35 9.69 -13.03 15.26
N ILE A 36 8.41 -13.33 15.49
CA ILE A 36 7.88 -13.55 16.83
C ILE A 36 8.36 -14.93 17.31
N THR A 37 9.20 -14.95 18.35
CA THR A 37 9.79 -16.18 18.91
C THR A 37 9.03 -16.72 20.11
N ALA A 38 8.30 -15.85 20.80
CA ALA A 38 7.39 -16.20 21.88
C ALA A 38 6.18 -15.27 21.86
N HIS A 39 5.02 -15.79 22.25
CA HIS A 39 3.79 -15.02 22.43
C HIS A 39 2.96 -15.65 23.55
N ASP A 40 2.72 -14.90 24.61
CA ASP A 40 1.91 -15.29 25.76
C ASP A 40 0.70 -14.36 25.89
N GLN A 41 -0.49 -14.95 26.05
CA GLN A 41 -1.78 -14.27 26.22
C GLN A 41 -2.87 -15.27 26.66
N ASP A 42 -3.90 -14.82 27.38
CA ASP A 42 -4.93 -15.71 27.94
C ASP A 42 -6.35 -15.56 27.33
N ALA A 43 -6.55 -14.63 26.40
CA ALA A 43 -7.88 -14.30 25.89
C ALA A 43 -8.29 -15.08 24.62
N TYR A 44 -7.33 -15.45 23.77
CA TYR A 44 -7.54 -16.06 22.47
C TYR A 44 -7.04 -17.51 22.42
N PRO A 45 -7.60 -18.38 21.57
CA PRO A 45 -7.06 -19.73 21.39
C PRO A 45 -5.64 -19.72 20.79
N TYR A 46 -4.69 -20.41 21.42
CA TYR A 46 -3.33 -20.58 20.88
C TYR A 46 -3.26 -21.40 19.58
N GLN A 47 -4.19 -22.33 19.39
CA GLN A 47 -4.21 -23.18 18.20
C GLN A 47 -5.01 -22.47 17.11
N ALA A 48 -4.37 -22.17 15.97
CA ALA A 48 -4.99 -21.50 14.83
C ALA A 48 -6.32 -22.15 14.40
N ALA A 49 -6.39 -23.48 14.39
CA ALA A 49 -7.61 -24.22 14.03
C ALA A 49 -8.80 -24.01 15.00
N LYS A 50 -8.58 -23.38 16.16
CA LYS A 50 -9.62 -23.03 17.14
C LYS A 50 -9.95 -21.54 17.16
N GLN A 51 -9.21 -20.72 16.43
CA GLN A 51 -9.45 -19.28 16.33
C GLN A 51 -10.58 -19.05 15.32
N SER A 52 -11.50 -18.16 15.68
CA SER A 52 -12.38 -17.51 14.70
C SER A 52 -11.58 -16.55 13.83
N SER A 53 -12.15 -16.16 12.69
CA SER A 53 -11.51 -15.20 11.78
C SER A 53 -11.19 -13.86 12.45
N ASN A 54 -12.03 -13.40 13.37
CA ASN A 54 -11.81 -12.15 14.09
C ASN A 54 -10.70 -12.27 15.14
N GLU A 55 -10.64 -13.39 15.88
CA GLU A 55 -9.55 -13.64 16.83
C GLU A 55 -8.20 -13.76 16.10
N ALA A 56 -8.17 -14.44 14.96
CA ALA A 56 -6.98 -14.52 14.11
C ALA A 56 -6.54 -13.12 13.66
N ALA A 57 -7.47 -12.28 13.20
CA ALA A 57 -7.17 -10.91 12.78
C ALA A 57 -6.59 -10.05 13.92
N HIS A 58 -7.12 -10.14 15.14
CA HIS A 58 -6.57 -9.42 16.30
C HIS A 58 -5.17 -9.89 16.69
N LEU A 59 -4.91 -11.20 16.64
CA LEU A 59 -3.57 -11.76 16.88
C LEU A 59 -2.57 -11.32 15.81
N GLU A 60 -2.99 -11.26 14.55
CA GLU A 60 -2.13 -10.78 13.46
C GLU A 60 -1.85 -9.28 13.58
N GLN A 61 -2.84 -8.45 13.96
CA GLN A 61 -2.61 -7.04 14.28
C GLN A 61 -1.63 -6.88 15.43
N THR A 62 -1.76 -7.71 16.48
CA THR A 62 -0.85 -7.74 17.63
C THR A 62 0.59 -8.04 17.20
N HIS A 63 0.78 -9.06 16.35
CA HIS A 63 2.11 -9.40 15.84
C HIS A 63 2.69 -8.29 14.95
N ALA A 64 1.87 -7.71 14.08
CA ALA A 64 2.29 -6.61 13.20
C ALA A 64 2.66 -5.35 14.01
N TYR A 65 1.84 -4.97 15.00
CA TYR A 65 2.10 -3.85 15.88
C TYR A 65 3.36 -4.05 16.73
N ALA A 66 3.61 -5.26 17.26
CA ALA A 66 4.84 -5.56 18.00
C ALA A 66 6.09 -5.35 17.13
N LYS A 67 6.06 -5.84 15.88
CA LYS A 67 7.14 -5.66 14.90
C LYS A 67 7.35 -4.18 14.56
N TYR A 68 6.27 -3.46 14.27
CA TYR A 68 6.30 -2.02 14.01
C TYR A 68 6.87 -1.25 15.19
N TYR A 69 6.41 -1.54 16.41
CA TYR A 69 6.82 -0.83 17.61
C TYR A 69 8.32 -1.03 17.89
N VAL A 70 8.85 -2.25 17.70
CA VAL A 70 10.30 -2.50 17.83
C VAL A 70 11.10 -1.76 16.75
N GLN A 71 10.60 -1.73 15.52
CA GLN A 71 11.25 -0.98 14.44
C GLN A 71 11.28 0.52 14.74
N HIS A 72 10.13 1.09 15.08
CA HIS A 72 9.99 2.52 15.36
C HIS A 72 10.80 2.96 16.59
N GLU A 73 10.78 2.18 17.68
CA GLU A 73 11.44 2.58 18.94
C GLU A 73 12.94 2.28 18.99
N ARG A 74 13.44 1.38 18.14
CA ARG A 74 14.83 0.88 18.21
C ARG A 74 15.58 0.82 16.89
N GLY A 75 14.92 1.09 15.77
CA GLY A 75 15.55 1.07 14.44
C GLY A 75 15.88 -0.33 13.91
N TYR A 76 15.32 -1.40 14.50
CA TYR A 76 15.55 -2.75 13.98
C TYR A 76 14.65 -3.03 12.76
N PRO A 77 15.12 -3.78 11.74
CA PRO A 77 14.35 -4.07 10.52
C PRO A 77 13.30 -5.17 10.76
N THR A 78 12.44 -4.99 11.77
CA THR A 78 11.46 -6.00 12.20
C THR A 78 10.18 -6.00 11.37
N LEU A 79 9.97 -4.99 10.53
CA LEU A 79 8.87 -4.91 9.58
C LEU A 79 9.42 -4.53 8.20
N GLU A 80 8.89 -5.16 7.15
CA GLU A 80 9.32 -4.87 5.77
C GLU A 80 8.99 -3.41 5.38
N PRO A 81 9.81 -2.76 4.53
CA PRO A 81 9.58 -1.40 4.08
C PRO A 81 8.17 -1.19 3.49
N ARG A 82 7.74 -2.09 2.60
CA ARG A 82 6.39 -2.08 1.97
C ARG A 82 5.21 -2.28 2.93
N LEU A 83 5.46 -2.55 4.21
CA LEU A 83 4.44 -2.68 5.26
C LEU A 83 4.57 -1.57 6.32
N THR A 84 5.56 -0.70 6.20
CA THR A 84 5.83 0.42 7.11
C THR A 84 5.07 1.65 6.63
N PRO A 85 4.01 2.11 7.32
CA PRO A 85 3.11 3.15 6.80
C PRO A 85 3.85 4.43 6.39
N GLU A 86 4.78 4.88 7.22
CA GLU A 86 5.57 6.09 7.03
C GLU A 86 6.45 5.98 5.78
N TRP A 87 7.02 4.80 5.52
CA TRP A 87 7.88 4.56 4.37
C TRP A 87 7.10 4.47 3.06
N ILE A 88 5.90 3.87 3.07
CA ILE A 88 5.02 3.86 1.89
C ILE A 88 4.65 5.29 1.48
N ALA A 89 4.52 6.24 2.42
CA ALA A 89 4.29 7.64 2.10
C ALA A 89 5.50 8.30 1.39
N HIS A 90 6.72 7.84 1.64
CA HIS A 90 7.90 8.25 0.85
C HIS A 90 7.80 7.75 -0.58
N ALA A 91 7.36 6.49 -0.78
CA ALA A 91 7.12 5.97 -2.12
C ALA A 91 6.03 6.76 -2.86
N LEU A 92 4.97 7.16 -2.17
CA LEU A 92 3.93 8.05 -2.71
C LEU A 92 4.53 9.40 -3.18
N GLY A 93 5.33 10.05 -2.34
CA GLY A 93 6.01 11.31 -2.70
C GLY A 93 7.00 11.15 -3.86
N ALA A 94 7.74 10.05 -3.89
CA ALA A 94 8.70 9.73 -4.94
C ALA A 94 8.04 9.52 -6.30
N VAL A 95 6.92 8.78 -6.36
CA VAL A 95 6.18 8.58 -7.61
C VAL A 95 5.53 9.88 -8.11
N PHE A 96 5.11 10.77 -7.20
CA PHE A 96 4.58 12.09 -7.58
C PHE A 96 5.67 13.05 -8.06
N ALA A 97 6.93 12.83 -7.68
CA ALA A 97 8.05 13.63 -8.14
C ALA A 97 8.41 13.40 -9.61
N LEU A 98 8.00 12.27 -10.19
CA LEU A 98 8.22 11.93 -11.60
C LEU A 98 7.34 12.78 -12.51
N ASP A 99 7.93 13.28 -13.60
CA ASP A 99 7.15 13.80 -14.72
C ASP A 99 6.60 12.64 -15.60
N SER A 100 5.84 12.98 -16.65
CA SER A 100 5.22 11.97 -17.52
C SER A 100 6.24 11.09 -18.25
N ASP A 101 7.41 11.63 -18.61
CA ASP A 101 8.43 10.89 -19.34
C ASP A 101 9.14 9.92 -18.39
N ASP A 102 9.55 10.39 -17.21
CA ASP A 102 10.16 9.55 -16.18
C ASP A 102 9.18 8.48 -15.68
N PHE A 103 7.90 8.82 -15.48
CA PHE A 103 6.88 7.84 -15.11
C PHE A 103 6.73 6.76 -16.19
N THR A 104 6.78 7.13 -17.46
CA THR A 104 6.72 6.17 -18.58
C THR A 104 7.96 5.28 -18.60
N GLU A 105 9.15 5.81 -18.28
CA GLU A 105 10.38 5.05 -18.19
C GLU A 105 10.30 3.95 -17.12
N TYR A 106 9.86 4.31 -15.90
CA TYR A 106 9.80 3.36 -14.78
C TYR A 106 8.57 2.46 -14.79
N PHE A 107 7.39 3.01 -15.08
CA PHE A 107 6.11 2.30 -14.94
C PHE A 107 5.50 1.91 -16.28
N GLY A 108 6.21 2.08 -17.41
CA GLY A 108 5.69 1.83 -18.75
C GLY A 108 5.16 0.41 -18.94
N GLU A 109 5.87 -0.62 -18.47
CA GLU A 109 5.40 -2.01 -18.55
C GLU A 109 4.15 -2.25 -17.68
N TYR A 110 4.11 -1.67 -16.47
CA TYR A 110 2.96 -1.74 -15.58
C TYR A 110 1.74 -1.07 -16.20
N ALA A 111 1.92 0.13 -16.73
CA ALA A 111 0.89 0.88 -17.46
C ALA A 111 0.41 0.10 -18.68
N HIS A 112 1.31 -0.53 -19.43
CA HIS A 112 0.98 -1.37 -20.58
C HIS A 112 0.13 -2.58 -20.18
N GLN A 113 0.50 -3.31 -19.12
CA GLN A 113 -0.29 -4.42 -18.58
C GLN A 113 -1.68 -3.94 -18.11
N TYR A 114 -1.75 -2.76 -17.49
CA TYR A 114 -3.01 -2.16 -17.08
C TYR A 114 -3.88 -1.84 -18.31
N HIS A 115 -3.29 -1.29 -19.37
CA HIS A 115 -3.96 -0.98 -20.63
C HIS A 115 -4.47 -2.23 -21.36
N SER A 116 -3.69 -3.30 -21.43
CA SER A 116 -4.08 -4.53 -22.13
C SER A 116 -5.33 -5.17 -21.53
N SER A 117 -5.56 -4.97 -20.23
CA SER A 117 -6.77 -5.48 -19.55
C SER A 117 -8.07 -4.82 -20.00
N LEU A 118 -8.00 -3.61 -20.59
CA LEU A 118 -9.16 -2.87 -21.10
C LEU A 118 -9.27 -2.87 -22.61
N ARG A 119 -8.17 -3.15 -23.30
CA ARG A 119 -8.06 -3.02 -24.74
C ARG A 119 -7.70 -4.37 -25.33
N PRO A 120 -8.68 -5.14 -25.84
CA PRO A 120 -8.43 -6.48 -26.38
C PRO A 120 -7.46 -6.53 -27.57
N ASN A 121 -7.11 -5.37 -28.15
CA ASN A 121 -6.17 -5.22 -29.26
C ASN A 121 -4.74 -4.86 -28.80
N ILE A 122 -4.49 -4.76 -27.50
CA ILE A 122 -3.16 -4.58 -26.92
C ILE A 122 -2.75 -5.91 -26.29
N ASP A 123 -1.66 -6.48 -26.78
CA ASP A 123 -1.11 -7.71 -26.20
C ASP A 123 -0.58 -7.40 -24.77
N PRO A 124 -0.89 -8.23 -23.77
CA PRO A 124 -0.40 -8.02 -22.41
C PRO A 124 1.11 -8.27 -22.30
N ILE A 125 1.78 -7.67 -21.31
CA ILE A 125 3.17 -8.02 -20.96
C ILE A 125 3.21 -9.45 -20.42
N VAL A 126 2.22 -9.79 -19.57
CA VAL A 126 2.05 -11.11 -18.98
C VAL A 126 0.68 -11.66 -19.34
N GLU A 127 0.66 -12.77 -20.06
CA GLU A 127 -0.57 -13.48 -20.41
C GLU A 127 -1.21 -14.12 -19.19
N VAL A 128 -2.49 -13.80 -18.96
CA VAL A 128 -3.32 -14.45 -17.95
C VAL A 128 -4.01 -15.64 -18.59
N LEU A 129 -3.85 -16.83 -17.99
CA LEU A 129 -4.45 -18.05 -18.51
C LEU A 129 -5.99 -17.97 -18.49
N GLU A 130 -6.65 -18.57 -19.49
CA GLU A 130 -8.11 -18.55 -19.65
C GLU A 130 -8.87 -19.18 -18.46
N ASP A 131 -8.21 -19.99 -17.62
CA ASP A 131 -8.78 -20.62 -16.44
C ASP A 131 -8.73 -19.75 -15.16
N ALA A 132 -8.24 -18.50 -15.27
CA ALA A 132 -8.26 -17.54 -14.17
C ALA A 132 -9.71 -17.32 -13.71
N GLY A 133 -10.02 -17.78 -12.50
CA GLY A 133 -11.38 -17.80 -11.94
C GLY A 133 -11.81 -16.46 -11.32
N GLY A 134 -10.89 -15.52 -11.15
CA GLY A 134 -11.11 -14.19 -10.56
C GLY A 134 -9.87 -13.67 -9.80
N GLY A 135 -10.04 -12.58 -9.06
CA GLY A 135 -9.00 -12.06 -8.15
C GLY A 135 -7.69 -11.66 -8.84
N ILE A 136 -7.77 -11.12 -10.06
CA ILE A 136 -6.59 -10.72 -10.83
C ILE A 136 -5.97 -9.47 -10.21
N VAL A 137 -4.66 -9.50 -9.97
CA VAL A 137 -3.87 -8.39 -9.42
C VAL A 137 -2.57 -8.28 -10.22
N PHE A 138 -2.30 -7.09 -10.76
CA PHE A 138 -1.04 -6.79 -11.43
C PHE A 138 -0.05 -6.24 -10.42
N ARG A 139 1.15 -6.83 -10.34
CA ARG A 139 2.15 -6.42 -9.36
C ARG A 139 3.47 -5.99 -9.96
N ALA A 140 4.06 -4.97 -9.37
CA ALA A 140 5.43 -4.53 -9.62
C ALA A 140 6.02 -4.00 -8.32
N ASP A 141 7.28 -4.35 -8.05
CA ASP A 141 8.03 -3.85 -6.91
C ASP A 141 8.66 -2.51 -7.23
N VAL A 142 8.63 -1.58 -6.28
CA VAL A 142 9.15 -0.22 -6.42
C VAL A 142 10.30 -0.04 -5.44
N PHE A 143 11.43 0.42 -5.97
CA PHE A 143 12.65 0.72 -5.22
C PHE A 143 12.95 2.21 -5.33
N LEU A 144 13.04 2.88 -4.18
CA LEU A 144 13.29 4.32 -4.08
C LEU A 144 14.79 4.60 -4.17
N GLY A 145 15.13 5.82 -4.60
CA GLY A 145 16.49 6.34 -4.47
C GLY A 145 16.87 6.75 -3.04
N LEU A 146 15.94 6.63 -2.09
CA LEU A 146 16.20 6.80 -0.65
C LEU A 146 16.57 5.46 -0.01
N ASP A 147 17.41 5.49 1.02
CA ASP A 147 17.77 4.30 1.79
C ASP A 147 16.83 4.11 2.99
N PHE A 148 16.21 2.93 3.09
CA PHE A 148 15.36 2.61 4.24
C PHE A 148 16.15 2.59 5.57
N GLN A 149 17.47 2.38 5.51
CA GLN A 149 18.30 2.47 6.70
C GLN A 149 18.28 3.87 7.32
N ASP A 150 18.14 4.94 6.52
CA ASP A 150 18.03 6.31 7.04
C ASP A 150 16.77 6.49 7.90
N TYR A 151 15.66 5.85 7.49
CA TYR A 151 14.42 5.79 8.28
C TYR A 151 14.62 4.96 9.56
N LEU A 152 15.28 3.81 9.48
CA LEU A 152 15.54 2.99 10.66
C LEU A 152 16.42 3.71 11.68
N ASP A 153 17.41 4.46 11.22
CA ASP A 153 18.33 5.20 12.08
C ASP A 153 17.64 6.41 12.73
N ASN A 154 16.68 7.06 12.04
CA ASN A 154 16.02 8.28 12.50
C ASN A 154 14.52 8.35 12.14
N PRO A 155 13.67 7.47 12.69
CA PRO A 155 12.26 7.36 12.28
C PRO A 155 11.46 8.64 12.54
N GLU A 156 11.75 9.37 13.62
CA GLU A 156 11.07 10.64 13.93
C GLU A 156 11.42 11.76 12.93
N GLU A 157 12.67 11.83 12.45
CA GLU A 157 13.10 12.83 11.45
C GLU A 157 12.58 12.49 10.04
N MET A 158 12.30 11.20 9.83
CA MET A 158 11.75 10.65 8.60
C MET A 158 10.23 10.46 8.68
N ASP A 159 9.54 10.97 9.71
CA ASP A 159 8.09 10.84 9.81
C ASP A 159 7.38 11.80 8.83
N PRO A 160 6.65 11.29 7.81
CA PRO A 160 5.93 12.13 6.85
C PRO A 160 4.83 12.97 7.50
N LEU A 161 4.30 12.57 8.67
CA LEU A 161 3.23 13.30 9.35
C LEU A 161 3.63 14.72 9.75
N THR A 162 4.92 14.95 10.00
CA THR A 162 5.47 16.30 10.25
C THR A 162 5.24 17.27 9.08
N HIS A 163 5.04 16.74 7.86
CA HIS A 163 4.82 17.51 6.64
C HIS A 163 3.35 17.56 6.21
N VAL A 164 2.53 16.59 6.62
CA VAL A 164 1.18 16.40 6.06
C VAL A 164 0.03 16.58 7.05
N GLU A 165 0.31 16.84 8.33
CA GLU A 165 -0.74 17.01 9.34
C GLU A 165 -1.73 18.12 8.94
N GLY A 166 -3.02 17.79 8.99
CA GLY A 166 -4.12 18.70 8.62
C GLY A 166 -4.33 18.88 7.11
N ILE A 167 -3.53 18.25 6.25
CA ILE A 167 -3.75 18.28 4.80
C ILE A 167 -4.83 17.26 4.42
N THR A 168 -5.93 17.75 3.88
CA THR A 168 -7.04 16.90 3.41
C THR A 168 -7.29 16.97 1.91
N ASP A 169 -6.57 17.83 1.18
CA ASP A 169 -6.60 17.84 -0.27
C ASP A 169 -5.55 16.87 -0.82
N ASP A 170 -5.95 16.02 -1.77
CA ASP A 170 -5.09 14.97 -2.29
C ASP A 170 -3.87 15.54 -3.04
N TYR A 171 -4.00 16.69 -3.72
CA TYR A 171 -2.89 17.31 -4.46
C TYR A 171 -1.91 17.99 -3.52
N ASP A 172 -2.41 18.71 -2.51
CA ASP A 172 -1.56 19.32 -1.48
C ASP A 172 -0.79 18.23 -0.70
N LEU A 173 -1.45 17.08 -0.43
CA LEU A 173 -0.81 15.94 0.24
C LEU A 173 0.38 15.41 -0.54
N VAL A 174 0.19 15.05 -1.82
CA VAL A 174 1.29 14.51 -2.63
C VAL A 174 2.35 15.57 -2.93
N THR A 175 1.98 16.86 -2.98
CA THR A 175 2.95 17.95 -3.13
C THR A 175 3.86 18.06 -1.91
N ALA A 176 3.30 18.06 -0.70
CA ALA A 176 4.08 18.08 0.54
C ALA A 176 5.01 16.85 0.66
N LEU A 177 4.51 15.65 0.31
CA LEU A 177 5.33 14.44 0.29
C LEU A 177 6.44 14.47 -0.76
N ARG A 178 6.18 15.04 -1.94
CA ARG A 178 7.20 15.24 -2.97
C ARG A 178 8.30 16.18 -2.50
N GLU A 179 7.94 17.30 -1.88
CA GLU A 179 8.92 18.25 -1.33
C GLU A 179 9.78 17.56 -0.27
N MET A 180 9.16 16.85 0.67
CA MET A 180 9.83 16.04 1.69
C MET A 180 10.85 15.06 1.11
N VAL A 181 10.47 14.31 0.07
CA VAL A 181 11.36 13.35 -0.61
C VAL A 181 12.48 14.08 -1.37
N THR A 182 12.14 15.12 -2.14
CA THR A 182 13.10 15.84 -2.99
C THR A 182 14.19 16.52 -2.18
N GLU A 183 13.86 17.03 -0.98
CA GLU A 183 14.83 17.65 -0.07
C GLU A 183 15.84 16.65 0.52
N ARG A 184 15.48 15.37 0.56
CA ARG A 184 16.30 14.29 1.14
C ARG A 184 17.15 13.54 0.10
N LEU A 185 16.81 13.68 -1.19
CA LEU A 185 17.59 13.05 -2.25
C LEU A 185 18.98 13.68 -2.37
N GLU A 186 19.99 12.81 -2.55
CA GLU A 186 21.33 13.25 -2.88
C GLU A 186 21.37 13.96 -4.26
N ALA A 187 22.30 14.88 -4.43
CA ALA A 187 22.43 15.61 -5.68
C ALA A 187 22.73 14.66 -6.85
N GLY A 188 21.78 14.54 -7.78
CA GLY A 188 21.89 13.69 -8.96
C GLY A 188 21.31 12.29 -8.81
N THR A 189 20.69 11.96 -7.67
CA THR A 189 19.86 10.76 -7.54
C THR A 189 18.41 11.05 -7.90
N GLY A 190 17.78 10.12 -8.60
CA GLY A 190 16.35 10.16 -8.90
C GLY A 190 15.53 9.67 -7.70
N PRO A 191 14.24 10.03 -7.60
CA PRO A 191 13.35 9.56 -6.53
C PRO A 191 13.08 8.06 -6.59
N ILE A 192 13.14 7.45 -7.79
CA ILE A 192 12.98 6.02 -8.03
C ILE A 192 14.31 5.47 -8.54
N GLU A 193 14.77 4.37 -7.93
CA GLU A 193 15.95 3.64 -8.37
C GLU A 193 15.57 2.61 -9.45
N GLU A 194 14.53 1.82 -9.19
CA GLU A 194 14.08 0.75 -10.09
C GLU A 194 12.60 0.42 -9.85
N VAL A 195 11.92 -0.04 -10.91
CA VAL A 195 10.63 -0.72 -10.81
C VAL A 195 10.81 -2.09 -11.46
N SER A 196 10.38 -3.15 -10.78
CA SER A 196 10.52 -4.51 -11.32
C SER A 196 9.65 -4.71 -12.56
N ALA A 197 9.98 -5.74 -13.35
CA ALA A 197 9.04 -6.27 -14.33
C ALA A 197 7.70 -6.65 -13.67
N VAL A 198 6.63 -6.74 -14.47
CA VAL A 198 5.29 -7.05 -13.96
C VAL A 198 5.10 -8.55 -13.77
N ASP A 199 4.41 -8.94 -12.70
CA ASP A 199 3.76 -10.26 -12.60
C ASP A 199 2.25 -10.12 -12.40
N VAL A 200 1.54 -11.23 -12.57
CA VAL A 200 0.10 -11.29 -12.33
C VAL A 200 -0.22 -12.39 -11.34
N LEU A 201 -0.83 -11.98 -10.23
CA LEU A 201 -1.47 -12.87 -9.27
C LEU A 201 -2.93 -13.05 -9.66
N TYR A 202 -3.45 -14.27 -9.59
CA TYR A 202 -4.86 -14.56 -9.83
C TYR A 202 -5.33 -15.78 -9.03
N GLN A 203 -6.64 -15.90 -8.87
CA GLN A 203 -7.26 -16.99 -8.16
C GLN A 203 -7.83 -18.03 -9.13
N THR A 204 -7.69 -19.31 -8.78
CA THR A 204 -8.27 -20.44 -9.49
C THR A 204 -9.08 -21.31 -8.53
N LYS A 205 -10.01 -22.10 -9.08
CA LYS A 205 -10.76 -23.08 -8.31
C LYS A 205 -9.96 -24.38 -8.22
N GLY A 206 -9.48 -24.68 -7.02
CA GLY A 206 -8.82 -25.93 -6.67
C GLY A 206 -9.79 -27.09 -6.45
N PHE A 207 -9.22 -28.26 -6.11
CA PHE A 207 -9.98 -29.47 -5.88
C PHE A 207 -10.91 -29.33 -4.67
N GLY A 208 -12.19 -29.68 -4.83
CA GLY A 208 -13.18 -29.55 -3.75
C GLY A 208 -13.71 -28.13 -3.52
N GLY A 209 -13.44 -27.19 -4.44
CA GLY A 209 -13.94 -25.82 -4.35
C GLY A 209 -13.06 -24.88 -3.51
N THR A 210 -11.83 -25.30 -3.18
CA THR A 210 -10.82 -24.41 -2.59
C THR A 210 -10.44 -23.30 -3.56
N VAL A 211 -10.03 -22.15 -3.03
CA VAL A 211 -9.43 -21.07 -3.83
C VAL A 211 -7.91 -21.25 -3.75
N GLU A 212 -7.26 -21.31 -4.90
CA GLU A 212 -5.80 -21.40 -5.02
C GLU A 212 -5.27 -20.15 -5.72
N GLU A 213 -4.25 -19.52 -5.15
CA GLU A 213 -3.57 -18.38 -5.74
C GLU A 213 -2.42 -18.85 -6.63
N LYS A 214 -2.34 -18.28 -7.84
CA LYS A 214 -1.30 -18.54 -8.82
C LYS A 214 -0.65 -17.24 -9.26
N THR A 215 0.66 -17.28 -9.46
CA THR A 215 1.42 -16.18 -10.06
C THR A 215 1.95 -16.61 -11.42
N VAL A 216 1.82 -15.73 -12.41
CA VAL A 216 2.45 -15.85 -13.73
C VAL A 216 3.28 -14.59 -14.02
N GLY A 217 4.34 -14.74 -14.80
CA GLY A 217 5.38 -13.71 -14.92
C GLY A 217 6.39 -13.80 -13.76
N GLU A 218 7.44 -13.00 -13.85
CA GLU A 218 8.50 -12.91 -12.84
C GLU A 218 8.84 -11.44 -12.62
N ARG A 219 8.70 -10.95 -11.38
CA ARG A 219 9.12 -9.60 -10.97
C ARG A 219 10.64 -9.52 -10.93
N THR A 220 11.25 -9.47 -12.10
CA THR A 220 12.70 -9.36 -12.24
C THR A 220 13.13 -7.95 -11.86
N HIS A 221 14.14 -7.84 -10.99
CA HIS A 221 14.78 -6.59 -10.59
C HIS A 221 16.26 -6.84 -10.25
N THR A 222 17.05 -5.78 -10.16
CA THR A 222 18.49 -5.87 -9.85
C THR A 222 18.83 -5.66 -8.38
N GLN A 223 17.87 -5.15 -7.60
CA GLN A 223 18.05 -4.82 -6.19
C GLN A 223 18.23 -6.05 -5.29
N ASN A 224 19.20 -6.00 -4.38
CA ASN A 224 19.44 -7.02 -3.35
C ASN A 224 18.92 -6.56 -1.98
N ARG A 225 17.71 -6.02 -1.96
CA ARG A 225 16.99 -5.55 -0.77
C ARG A 225 15.49 -5.75 -0.96
N PRO A 226 14.67 -5.79 0.10
CA PRO A 226 13.23 -5.76 -0.03
C PRO A 226 12.75 -4.51 -0.78
N ALA A 227 11.64 -4.62 -1.49
CA ALA A 227 11.00 -3.48 -2.15
C ALA A 227 10.45 -2.47 -1.13
N ASP A 228 10.54 -1.19 -1.48
CA ASP A 228 10.06 -0.08 -0.64
C ASP A 228 8.54 0.06 -0.69
N ALA A 229 7.97 -0.24 -1.85
CA ALA A 229 6.54 -0.40 -2.06
C ALA A 229 6.30 -1.47 -3.11
N GLN A 230 5.04 -1.90 -3.25
CA GLN A 230 4.64 -2.84 -4.28
C GLN A 230 3.32 -2.36 -4.87
N LEU A 231 3.30 -2.03 -6.15
CA LEU A 231 2.02 -1.86 -6.84
C LEU A 231 1.32 -3.22 -6.90
N GLN A 232 0.02 -3.22 -6.63
CA GLN A 232 -0.79 -4.43 -6.59
C GLN A 232 -2.25 -4.05 -6.83
N MET A 233 -2.50 -3.49 -8.02
CA MET A 233 -3.80 -3.00 -8.47
C MET A 233 -4.55 -4.10 -9.22
N THR A 234 -5.87 -4.12 -9.05
CA THR A 234 -6.76 -4.95 -9.86
C THR A 234 -7.02 -4.30 -11.22
N PRO A 235 -7.34 -5.09 -12.27
CA PRO A 235 -7.79 -4.54 -13.53
C PRO A 235 -8.94 -3.56 -13.33
N PRO A 236 -8.94 -2.43 -14.05
CA PRO A 236 -9.97 -1.41 -13.91
C PRO A 236 -11.33 -1.95 -14.36
N GLN A 237 -12.37 -1.64 -13.60
CA GLN A 237 -13.74 -2.03 -13.90
C GLN A 237 -14.46 -0.92 -14.68
N THR A 238 -13.91 -0.53 -15.84
CA THR A 238 -14.45 0.57 -16.65
C THR A 238 -14.63 0.17 -18.11
N THR A 239 -15.54 0.88 -18.81
CA THR A 239 -15.80 0.71 -20.25
C THR A 239 -15.09 1.77 -21.10
N LEU A 240 -14.26 2.61 -20.48
CA LEU A 240 -13.56 3.71 -21.12
C LEU A 240 -12.27 3.24 -21.78
N GLU A 241 -12.42 2.43 -22.83
CA GLU A 241 -11.27 1.94 -23.59
C GLU A 241 -10.40 3.10 -24.11
N GLN A 242 -10.95 4.29 -24.39
CA GLN A 242 -10.22 5.38 -25.05
C GLN A 242 -9.61 6.44 -24.11
N ASP A 243 -9.93 6.44 -22.81
CA ASP A 243 -9.62 7.60 -21.95
C ASP A 243 -8.43 7.42 -20.99
N LEU A 244 -7.74 6.28 -20.93
CA LEU A 244 -6.57 6.14 -20.06
C LEU A 244 -5.32 6.72 -20.73
N SER A 245 -4.84 7.85 -20.22
CA SER A 245 -3.51 8.38 -20.51
C SER A 245 -2.52 7.97 -19.41
N THR A 246 -1.23 8.18 -19.67
CA THR A 246 -0.15 7.98 -18.68
C THR A 246 -0.44 8.73 -17.38
N GLU A 247 -0.90 9.98 -17.46
CA GLU A 247 -1.22 10.81 -16.29
C GLU A 247 -2.35 10.22 -15.44
N ILE A 248 -3.33 9.57 -16.07
CA ILE A 248 -4.41 8.91 -15.34
C ILE A 248 -3.90 7.68 -14.62
N ILE A 249 -3.03 6.89 -15.27
CA ILE A 249 -2.41 5.73 -14.63
C ILE A 249 -1.54 6.17 -13.46
N GLN A 250 -0.72 7.21 -13.63
CA GLN A 250 0.04 7.80 -12.52
C GLN A 250 -0.90 8.21 -11.38
N GLY A 251 -2.01 8.89 -11.68
CA GLY A 251 -3.02 9.24 -10.67
C GLY A 251 -3.64 8.04 -9.96
N LEU A 252 -3.87 6.92 -10.65
CA LEU A 252 -4.35 5.67 -10.04
C LEU A 252 -3.29 5.00 -9.17
N VAL A 253 -2.01 5.04 -9.58
CA VAL A 253 -0.88 4.56 -8.78
C VAL A 253 -0.76 5.37 -7.49
N LEU A 254 -0.84 6.71 -7.56
CA LEU A 254 -0.81 7.57 -6.38
C LEU A 254 -1.99 7.29 -5.43
N HIS A 255 -3.19 7.12 -5.98
CA HIS A 255 -4.35 6.73 -5.19
C HIS A 255 -4.16 5.37 -4.50
N HIS A 256 -3.63 4.38 -5.23
CA HIS A 256 -3.35 3.06 -4.70
C HIS A 256 -2.32 3.10 -3.57
N LEU A 257 -1.19 3.81 -3.74
CA LEU A 257 -0.18 3.99 -2.71
C LEU A 257 -0.74 4.72 -1.48
N THR A 258 -1.60 5.72 -1.67
CA THR A 258 -2.30 6.38 -0.54
C THR A 258 -3.17 5.38 0.23
N CYS A 259 -3.88 4.50 -0.47
CA CYS A 259 -4.65 3.41 0.16
C CYS A 259 -3.73 2.38 0.84
N GLN A 260 -2.50 2.16 0.35
CA GLN A 260 -1.55 1.29 1.02
C GLN A 260 -1.04 1.86 2.33
N VAL A 261 -0.79 3.17 2.42
CA VAL A 261 -0.45 3.83 3.70
C VAL A 261 -1.57 3.60 4.72
N ARG A 262 -2.84 3.81 4.32
CA ARG A 262 -4.01 3.51 5.15
C ARG A 262 -4.01 2.05 5.61
N ASP A 263 -3.82 1.12 4.69
CA ASP A 263 -3.88 -0.32 4.97
C ASP A 263 -2.75 -0.77 5.89
N ALA A 264 -1.58 -0.18 5.76
CA ALA A 264 -0.46 -0.42 6.66
C ALA A 264 -0.83 -0.05 8.10
N TYR A 265 -1.40 1.13 8.35
CA TYR A 265 -1.89 1.50 9.69
C TYR A 265 -2.99 0.56 10.21
N LEU A 266 -3.98 0.22 9.38
CA LEU A 266 -5.08 -0.66 9.79
C LEU A 266 -4.61 -2.08 10.12
N ARG A 267 -3.58 -2.58 9.43
CA ARG A 267 -2.91 -3.86 9.75
C ARG A 267 -2.22 -3.83 11.11
N LEU A 268 -1.79 -2.66 11.58
CA LEU A 268 -1.24 -2.47 12.92
C LEU A 268 -2.34 -2.31 13.98
N GLY A 269 -3.62 -2.30 13.59
CA GLY A 269 -4.72 -1.96 14.50
C GLY A 269 -4.68 -0.50 14.96
N ILE A 270 -4.09 0.39 14.17
CA ILE A 270 -4.00 1.83 14.42
C ILE A 270 -4.95 2.54 13.45
N GLU A 271 -5.66 3.56 13.94
CA GLU A 271 -6.45 4.44 13.07
C GLU A 271 -5.48 5.26 12.20
N PRO A 272 -5.59 5.21 10.86
CA PRO A 272 -4.76 6.00 9.97
C PRO A 272 -4.86 7.50 10.29
N PRO A 273 -3.78 8.27 10.10
CA PRO A 273 -3.81 9.72 10.12
C PRO A 273 -4.79 10.28 9.07
N GLU A 274 -5.45 11.40 9.37
CA GLU A 274 -6.50 11.99 8.52
C GLU A 274 -6.13 12.13 7.03
N PRO A 275 -4.90 12.56 6.66
CA PRO A 275 -4.53 12.71 5.25
C PRO A 275 -4.67 11.41 4.44
N PHE A 276 -4.47 10.26 5.09
CA PHE A 276 -4.49 8.93 4.47
C PHE A 276 -5.83 8.20 4.64
N ARG A 277 -6.85 8.82 5.26
CA ARG A 277 -8.20 8.22 5.38
C ARG A 277 -8.98 8.36 4.07
N ILE A 278 -8.58 7.58 3.07
CA ILE A 278 -9.20 7.52 1.75
C ILE A 278 -9.77 6.12 1.49
N LEU A 279 -10.84 5.99 0.71
CA LEU A 279 -11.45 4.71 0.32
C LEU A 279 -10.86 4.19 -0.98
N GLY A 280 -10.77 2.86 -1.13
CA GLY A 280 -10.22 2.21 -2.32
C GLY A 280 -9.27 1.06 -1.99
N GLN A 281 -8.85 0.32 -3.00
CA GLN A 281 -7.99 -0.86 -2.80
C GLN A 281 -6.53 -0.43 -2.59
N GLY A 282 -5.98 -0.78 -1.42
CA GLY A 282 -4.56 -0.66 -1.08
C GLY A 282 -3.91 -2.04 -1.10
N LEU A 283 -3.44 -2.54 0.04
CA LEU A 283 -2.78 -3.84 0.17
C LEU A 283 -3.75 -5.00 -0.13
N TYR A 284 -3.29 -6.02 -0.86
CA TYR A 284 -4.12 -7.08 -1.41
C TYR A 284 -4.58 -8.01 -0.29
N GLU A 285 -3.64 -8.43 0.57
CA GLU A 285 -3.94 -9.19 1.78
C GLU A 285 -4.91 -8.45 2.69
N GLN A 286 -4.82 -7.12 2.76
CA GLN A 286 -5.73 -6.31 3.56
C GLN A 286 -7.13 -6.23 2.93
N THR A 287 -7.20 -6.14 1.60
CA THR A 287 -8.46 -6.23 0.86
C THR A 287 -9.17 -7.56 1.11
N ILE A 288 -8.44 -8.68 1.14
CA ILE A 288 -8.99 -9.99 1.52
C ILE A 288 -9.54 -9.94 2.96
N ARG A 289 -8.79 -9.36 3.91
CA ARG A 289 -9.23 -9.27 5.32
C ARG A 289 -10.53 -8.50 5.48
N TYR A 290 -10.72 -7.41 4.73
CA TYR A 290 -11.97 -6.64 4.73
C TYR A 290 -13.18 -7.47 4.26
N GLN A 291 -12.96 -8.50 3.44
CA GLN A 291 -14.04 -9.32 2.88
C GLN A 291 -14.39 -10.53 3.76
N HIS A 292 -13.49 -10.93 4.67
CA HIS A 292 -13.57 -12.20 5.39
C HIS A 292 -13.57 -12.09 6.92
N THR A 293 -13.50 -10.87 7.46
CA THR A 293 -13.53 -10.61 8.91
C THR A 293 -14.46 -9.44 9.21
N ASP A 294 -15.10 -9.46 10.38
CA ASP A 294 -15.96 -8.36 10.84
C ASP A 294 -15.19 -7.30 11.64
N VAL A 295 -13.86 -7.43 11.70
CA VAL A 295 -12.96 -6.52 12.45
C VAL A 295 -12.83 -5.16 11.75
N TYR A 296 -13.05 -5.12 10.45
CA TYR A 296 -12.81 -3.94 9.63
C TYR A 296 -14.09 -3.48 8.93
N GLU A 297 -14.24 -2.16 8.82
CA GLU A 297 -15.16 -1.54 7.86
C GLU A 297 -14.68 -1.83 6.41
N PRO A 298 -15.55 -1.73 5.40
CA PRO A 298 -15.21 -2.07 4.02
C PRO A 298 -14.40 -0.97 3.31
N TYR A 299 -13.22 -0.61 3.83
CA TYR A 299 -12.37 0.48 3.32
C TYR A 299 -11.94 0.32 1.85
N HIS A 300 -11.91 -0.91 1.34
CA HIS A 300 -11.60 -1.20 -0.06
C HIS A 300 -12.71 -0.78 -1.04
N LEU A 301 -13.94 -0.59 -0.56
CA LEU A 301 -15.06 -0.15 -1.38
C LEU A 301 -15.03 1.37 -1.48
N THR A 302 -14.81 1.85 -2.70
CA THR A 302 -14.65 3.27 -2.99
C THR A 302 -15.93 4.08 -2.73
N ASP A 303 -17.09 3.43 -2.69
CA ASP A 303 -18.42 4.03 -2.48
C ASP A 303 -18.98 3.79 -1.06
N ALA A 304 -18.20 3.19 -0.16
CA ALA A 304 -18.61 3.00 1.23
C ALA A 304 -18.84 4.35 1.94
N GLU A 305 -19.72 4.34 2.94
CA GLU A 305 -19.99 5.49 3.81
C GLU A 305 -19.36 5.24 5.19
N ILE A 306 -18.05 5.54 5.31
CA ILE A 306 -17.30 5.34 6.54
C ILE A 306 -16.94 6.70 7.13
N ALA A 307 -17.27 6.92 8.40
CA ALA A 307 -17.06 8.20 9.08
C ALA A 307 -15.57 8.58 9.10
N GLY A 308 -15.25 9.78 8.62
CA GLY A 308 -13.87 10.29 8.58
C GLY A 308 -13.05 9.82 7.38
N TYR A 309 -13.63 9.02 6.46
CA TYR A 309 -12.95 8.57 5.25
C TYR A 309 -13.47 9.28 4.00
N ARG A 310 -12.55 9.68 3.13
CA ARG A 310 -12.86 10.36 1.86
C ARG A 310 -13.01 9.35 0.72
N GLN A 311 -13.96 9.59 -0.17
CA GLN A 311 -14.00 8.90 -1.46
C GLN A 311 -12.83 9.35 -2.36
N PRO A 312 -12.35 8.49 -3.28
CA PRO A 312 -11.33 8.86 -4.25
C PRO A 312 -11.65 10.16 -4.97
N GLY A 313 -10.69 11.08 -5.04
CA GLY A 313 -10.89 12.28 -5.81
C GLY A 313 -9.67 13.19 -5.90
N PHE A 314 -8.62 12.74 -6.60
CA PHE A 314 -7.44 13.55 -6.90
C PHE A 314 -7.80 14.82 -7.67
N ASN A 315 -7.95 15.93 -6.95
CA ASN A 315 -8.15 17.22 -7.57
C ASN A 315 -6.77 17.79 -7.89
N THR A 316 -6.14 17.34 -8.98
CA THR A 316 -4.89 17.97 -9.42
C THR A 316 -5.19 19.42 -9.77
N GLY A 317 -4.80 20.36 -8.90
CA GLY A 317 -4.95 21.81 -9.11
C GLY A 317 -4.18 22.37 -10.31
N ALA A 318 -3.78 21.52 -11.27
CA ALA A 318 -2.84 21.78 -12.34
C ALA A 318 -3.33 21.32 -13.74
N ILE A 319 -4.65 21.33 -13.99
CA ILE A 319 -5.16 21.60 -15.36
C ILE A 319 -5.96 22.91 -15.37
N GLU A 320 -5.55 23.88 -14.56
CA GLU A 320 -5.92 25.30 -14.72
C GLU A 320 -4.81 26.12 -15.39
N SER A 321 -3.72 25.50 -15.87
CA SER A 321 -2.82 26.13 -16.83
C SER A 321 -3.42 26.10 -18.25
N GLY A 322 -4.50 26.86 -18.45
CA GLY A 322 -4.76 27.55 -19.72
C GLY A 322 -5.17 26.76 -20.96
N ALA A 323 -5.41 25.44 -20.91
CA ALA A 323 -5.90 24.70 -22.06
C ALA A 323 -6.98 23.69 -21.64
N LEU A 324 -8.24 24.14 -21.57
CA LEU A 324 -9.47 23.37 -21.88
C LEU A 324 -10.69 24.20 -21.46
N SER A 325 -11.11 25.14 -22.31
CA SER A 325 -12.40 25.82 -22.15
C SER A 325 -13.55 24.87 -22.49
N GLY A 326 -14.38 24.50 -21.51
CA GLY A 326 -15.75 24.01 -21.70
C GLY A 326 -16.14 22.70 -21.00
N LEU A 327 -17.21 22.82 -20.17
CA LEU A 327 -18.06 21.84 -19.46
C LEU A 327 -17.33 20.79 -18.61
N SER A 328 -17.45 20.94 -17.29
CA SER A 328 -16.27 21.15 -16.43
C SER A 328 -16.12 20.19 -15.24
N GLU A 329 -16.67 18.98 -15.28
CA GLU A 329 -16.39 17.96 -14.23
C GLU A 329 -15.71 16.72 -14.79
N ALA A 330 -16.02 16.36 -16.05
CA ALA A 330 -15.51 15.19 -16.76
C ALA A 330 -14.05 15.29 -17.23
N LYS A 331 -13.39 16.45 -17.07
CA LYS A 331 -12.03 16.75 -17.57
C LYS A 331 -10.97 16.94 -16.48
N THR A 332 -11.35 16.86 -15.21
CA THR A 332 -10.38 16.88 -14.11
C THR A 332 -9.82 15.47 -13.93
N LEU A 333 -8.55 15.33 -13.52
CA LEU A 333 -7.98 14.02 -13.16
C LEU A 333 -8.87 13.32 -12.11
N ARG A 334 -9.47 14.09 -11.21
CA ARG A 334 -10.51 13.68 -10.27
C ARG A 334 -11.68 12.97 -10.96
N GLY A 335 -12.27 13.60 -11.97
CA GLY A 335 -13.39 13.06 -12.72
C GLY A 335 -13.01 11.80 -13.50
N LEU A 336 -11.79 11.74 -14.03
CA LEU A 336 -11.27 10.59 -14.77
C LEU A 336 -10.97 9.40 -13.84
N ILE A 337 -10.27 9.63 -12.73
CA ILE A 337 -10.02 8.60 -11.70
C ILE A 337 -11.34 8.09 -11.14
N LYS A 338 -12.31 8.97 -10.85
CA LYS A 338 -13.64 8.53 -10.46
C LYS A 338 -14.28 7.65 -11.54
N ARG A 339 -14.20 8.02 -12.82
CA ARG A 339 -14.80 7.20 -13.89
C ARG A 339 -14.11 5.83 -14.04
N VAL A 340 -12.79 5.77 -13.82
CA VAL A 340 -12.03 4.51 -13.84
C VAL A 340 -12.37 3.62 -12.64
N LEU A 341 -12.44 4.20 -11.44
CA LEU A 341 -12.71 3.46 -10.21
C LEU A 341 -14.19 3.07 -10.03
N PHE A 342 -15.12 3.87 -10.56
CA PHE A 342 -16.57 3.70 -10.31
C PHE A 342 -17.41 3.40 -11.54
N GLY A 343 -16.84 3.44 -12.76
CA GLY A 343 -17.55 3.13 -14.01
C GLY A 343 -18.76 4.01 -14.33
N ARG A 344 -18.89 5.21 -13.72
CA ARG A 344 -20.01 6.16 -13.92
C ARG A 344 -19.58 7.49 -14.50
#